data_AF-A0A9E0MJ93-F1
#
_entry.id   AF-A0A9E0MJ93-F1
#
_cell.length_a   1.000
_cell.length_b   1.000
_cell.length_c   1.000
_cell.angle_alpha   90.00
_cell.angle_beta   90.00
_cell.angle_gamma   90.00
#
_symmetry.space_group_name_H-M   'P 1'
#
loop_
_entity.id
_entity.type
_entity.pdbx_description
1 polymer ?
#
loop_
_entity_poly.entity_id
_entity_poly.type
_entity_poly.pdbx_seq_one_letter_code
_entity_poly.pdbx_strand_id
1 'polypeptide(L)'
;MSGKTREQQLDELLDKQAIYELIMAYCNAADRHDHVKMRTLYHEDAIDDHGHFAKGLAMEFIDKLPEIQKAMEILHHNVTTVNLKLAGDRAEGEV
;
A
#
# COMPACT_ATOMS: atom_id res chain seq x y z
N MET A 1 28.30 13.82 15.81
CA MET A 1 27.46 12.88 15.03
C MET A 1 27.67 13.23 13.57
N SER A 2 28.16 12.31 12.74
CA SER A 2 28.24 12.56 11.29
C SER A 2 26.82 12.50 10.74
N GLY A 3 26.40 13.52 10.01
CA GLY A 3 25.13 13.50 9.28
C GLY A 3 25.16 12.46 8.15
N LYS A 4 23.99 12.20 7.56
CA LYS A 4 23.86 11.38 6.35
C LYS A 4 24.61 12.02 5.18
N THR A 5 25.21 11.20 4.33
CA THR A 5 25.79 11.68 3.06
C THR A 5 24.68 12.08 2.09
N ARG A 6 25.04 12.80 1.02
CA ARG A 6 24.07 13.18 -0.01
C ARG A 6 23.46 11.97 -0.69
N GLU A 7 24.26 10.94 -0.95
CA GLU A 7 23.81 9.69 -1.56
C GLU A 7 22.77 9.02 -0.66
N GLN A 8 23.04 8.91 0.65
CA GLN A 8 22.07 8.36 1.60
C GLN A 8 20.77 9.17 1.65
N GLN A 9 20.84 10.51 1.55
CA GLN A 9 19.66 11.36 1.50
C GLN A 9 18.86 11.20 0.19
N LEU A 10 19.54 10.93 -0.93
CA LEU A 10 18.90 10.66 -2.22
C LEU A 10 18.22 9.29 -2.22
N ASP A 11 18.87 8.27 -1.69
CA ASP A 11 18.29 6.93 -1.54
C ASP A 11 17.00 7.01 -0.70
N GLU A 12 17.03 7.71 0.43
CA GLU A 12 15.84 7.91 1.27
C GLU A 12 14.71 8.67 0.56
N LEU A 13 15.04 9.62 -0.32
CA LEU A 13 14.05 10.33 -1.12
C LEU A 13 13.40 9.37 -2.14
N LEU A 14 14.22 8.54 -2.80
CA LEU A 14 13.78 7.58 -3.80
C LEU A 14 12.90 6.49 -3.18
N ASP A 15 13.30 5.95 -2.02
CA ASP A 15 12.51 4.95 -1.30
C ASP A 15 11.14 5.50 -0.88
N LYS A 16 11.11 6.73 -0.35
CA LYS A 16 9.85 7.41 0.00
C LYS A 16 8.97 7.65 -1.23
N GLN A 17 9.56 8.03 -2.35
CA GLN A 17 8.82 8.22 -3.60
C GLN A 17 8.23 6.91 -4.11
N ALA A 18 9.02 5.82 -4.08
CA ALA A 18 8.55 4.50 -4.48
C ALA A 18 7.39 4.00 -3.61
N ILE A 19 7.46 4.21 -2.29
CA ILE A 19 6.37 3.88 -1.37
C ILE A 19 5.13 4.75 -1.64
N TYR A 20 5.31 6.06 -1.87
CA TYR A 20 4.19 6.94 -2.22
C TYR A 20 3.49 6.48 -3.50
N GLU A 21 4.25 6.11 -4.53
CA GLU A 21 3.70 5.57 -5.78
C GLU A 21 2.99 4.24 -5.58
N LEU A 22 3.50 3.38 -4.70
CA LEU A 22 2.83 2.13 -4.29
C LEU A 22 1.46 2.42 -3.65
N ILE A 23 1.37 3.39 -2.74
CA ILE A 23 0.11 3.81 -2.09
C ILE A 23 -0.89 4.31 -3.15
N MET A 24 -0.45 5.18 -4.07
CA MET A 24 -1.31 5.68 -5.15
C MET A 24 -1.75 4.55 -6.10
N ALA A 25 -0.86 3.59 -6.40
CA ALA A 25 -1.18 2.43 -7.22
C ALA A 25 -2.21 1.53 -6.55
N TYR A 26 -2.14 1.36 -5.22
CA TYR A 26 -3.14 0.64 -4.43
C TYR A 26 -4.50 1.31 -4.53
N CYS A 27 -4.59 2.62 -4.22
CA CYS A 27 -5.85 3.38 -4.31
C CYS A 27 -6.47 3.26 -5.69
N ASN A 28 -5.65 3.42 -6.74
CA ASN A 28 -6.09 3.28 -8.11
C ASN A 28 -6.61 1.87 -8.44
N ALA A 29 -5.91 0.82 -8.00
CA ALA A 29 -6.36 -0.56 -8.22
C ALA A 29 -7.68 -0.83 -7.49
N ALA A 30 -7.81 -0.37 -6.24
CA ALA A 30 -9.03 -0.49 -5.45
C ALA A 30 -10.22 0.20 -6.14
N ASP A 31 -10.03 1.46 -6.54
CA ASP A 31 -11.07 2.30 -7.16
C ASP A 31 -11.55 1.78 -8.51
N ARG A 32 -10.71 1.01 -9.21
CA ARG A 32 -11.02 0.43 -10.52
C ARG A 32 -11.45 -1.03 -10.46
N HIS A 33 -11.54 -1.61 -9.26
CA HIS A 33 -11.74 -3.05 -9.07
C HIS A 33 -10.72 -3.90 -9.84
N ASP A 34 -9.49 -3.42 -9.99
CA ASP A 34 -8.42 -4.14 -10.69
C ASP A 34 -7.73 -5.11 -9.73
N HIS A 35 -8.38 -6.25 -9.50
CA HIS A 35 -7.89 -7.26 -8.56
C HIS A 35 -6.60 -7.94 -9.04
N VAL A 36 -6.33 -7.95 -10.34
CA VAL A 36 -5.08 -8.50 -10.89
C VAL A 36 -3.91 -7.59 -10.52
N LYS A 37 -4.04 -6.28 -10.77
CA LYS A 37 -3.05 -5.30 -10.34
C LYS A 37 -2.91 -5.29 -8.82
N MET A 38 -4.01 -5.33 -8.07
CA MET A 38 -4.00 -5.34 -6.61
C MET A 38 -3.09 -6.44 -6.05
N ARG A 39 -3.15 -7.67 -6.59
CA ARG A 39 -2.28 -8.78 -6.15
C ARG A 39 -0.80 -8.51 -6.33
N THR A 40 -0.40 -7.77 -7.36
CA THR A 40 1.01 -7.45 -7.61
C THR A 40 1.60 -6.44 -6.61
N LEU A 41 0.75 -5.77 -5.83
CA LEU A 41 1.16 -4.76 -4.85
C LEU A 41 1.44 -5.36 -3.46
N TYR A 42 1.10 -6.63 -3.25
CA TYR A 42 1.30 -7.36 -2.00
C TYR A 42 2.39 -8.41 -2.14
N HIS A 43 3.13 -8.64 -1.06
CA HIS A 43 3.90 -9.86 -0.90
C HIS A 43 2.96 -11.08 -0.77
N GLU A 44 3.43 -12.26 -1.17
CA GLU A 44 2.63 -13.50 -1.12
C GLU A 44 2.17 -13.87 0.29
N ASP A 45 2.98 -13.52 1.30
CA ASP A 45 2.75 -13.78 2.72
C ASP A 45 2.20 -12.56 3.48
N ALA A 46 1.78 -11.51 2.77
CA ALA A 46 1.28 -10.30 3.39
C ALA A 46 0.02 -10.57 4.23
N ILE A 47 -0.03 -9.97 5.42
CA ILE A 47 -1.20 -9.99 6.30
C ILE A 47 -1.94 -8.68 6.15
N ASP A 48 -3.25 -8.80 6.02
CA ASP A 48 -4.17 -7.68 5.85
C ASP A 48 -5.27 -7.78 6.93
N ASP A 49 -5.41 -6.70 7.71
CA ASP A 49 -6.31 -6.61 8.86
C ASP A 49 -7.24 -5.40 8.69
N HIS A 50 -8.42 -5.66 8.12
CA HIS A 50 -9.54 -4.73 8.03
C HIS A 50 -10.47 -4.86 9.26
N GLY A 51 -9.93 -5.27 10.42
CA GLY A 51 -10.67 -5.40 11.67
C GLY A 51 -11.76 -6.47 11.59
N HIS A 52 -13.00 -6.09 11.92
CA HIS A 52 -14.13 -7.02 11.94
C HIS A 52 -14.50 -7.58 10.55
N PHE A 53 -14.04 -6.94 9.47
CA PHE A 53 -14.37 -7.35 8.10
C PHE A 53 -13.49 -8.50 7.60
N ALA A 54 -12.19 -8.41 7.81
CA ALA A 54 -11.24 -9.42 7.39
C ALA A 54 -9.95 -9.29 8.21
N LYS A 55 -9.39 -10.44 8.57
CA LYS A 55 -8.06 -10.54 9.17
C LYS A 55 -7.41 -11.85 8.72
N GLY A 56 -6.30 -11.76 8.02
CA GLY A 56 -5.63 -12.95 7.47
C GLY A 56 -4.70 -12.60 6.31
N LEU A 57 -4.49 -13.55 5.40
CA LEU A 57 -3.68 -13.33 4.20
C LEU A 57 -4.34 -12.30 3.29
N ALA A 58 -3.57 -11.35 2.79
CA ALA A 58 -4.03 -10.34 1.83
C ALA A 58 -4.63 -10.97 0.58
N MET A 59 -4.06 -12.08 0.11
CA MET A 59 -4.57 -12.80 -1.06
C MET A 59 -6.00 -13.33 -0.84
N GLU A 60 -6.31 -13.83 0.36
CA GLU A 60 -7.67 -14.29 0.71
C GLU A 60 -8.67 -13.13 0.82
N PHE A 61 -8.21 -11.95 1.26
CA PHE A 61 -9.02 -10.74 1.24
C PHE A 61 -9.33 -10.31 -0.20
N ILE A 62 -8.31 -10.28 -1.07
CA ILE A 62 -8.47 -9.93 -2.48
C ILE A 62 -9.42 -10.90 -3.21
N ASP A 63 -9.39 -12.20 -2.88
CA ASP A 63 -10.32 -13.20 -3.42
C ASP A 63 -11.80 -12.85 -3.11
N LYS A 64 -12.06 -12.17 -1.99
CA LYS A 64 -13.41 -11.79 -1.54
C LYS A 64 -13.87 -10.45 -2.11
N LEU A 65 -12.95 -9.61 -2.60
CA LEU A 65 -13.26 -8.27 -3.11
C LEU A 65 -14.34 -8.26 -4.21
N PRO A 66 -14.38 -9.18 -5.20
CA PRO A 66 -15.43 -9.17 -6.22
C PRO A 66 -16.86 -9.22 -5.66
N GLU A 67 -17.10 -10.00 -4.61
CA GLU A 67 -18.42 -10.08 -3.99
C GLU A 67 -18.69 -8.88 -3.07
N ILE A 68 -17.68 -8.44 -2.30
CA ILE A 68 -17.78 -7.24 -1.43
C ILE A 68 -18.12 -5.99 -2.26
N GLN A 69 -17.47 -5.83 -3.40
CA GLN A 69 -17.56 -4.64 -4.26
C GLN A 69 -18.73 -4.70 -5.25
N LYS A 70 -19.49 -5.79 -5.30
CA LYS A 70 -20.56 -6.01 -6.28
C LYS A 70 -21.64 -4.91 -6.31
N ALA A 71 -21.93 -4.32 -5.16
CA ALA A 71 -22.90 -3.23 -5.02
C ALA A 71 -22.23 -1.83 -5.01
N MET A 72 -20.89 -1.77 -5.10
CA MET A 72 -20.12 -0.53 -5.02
C MET A 72 -19.84 -0.03 -6.44
N GLU A 73 -20.79 0.67 -7.05
CA GLU A 73 -20.64 1.13 -8.44
C GLU A 73 -19.47 2.10 -8.64
N ILE A 74 -19.16 2.90 -7.62
CA ILE A 74 -18.07 3.89 -7.65
C ILE A 74 -17.33 3.83 -6.32
N LEU A 75 -16.01 3.69 -6.41
CA LEU A 75 -15.08 3.82 -5.30
C LEU A 75 -14.12 4.97 -5.57
N HIS A 76 -13.72 5.65 -4.50
CA HIS A 76 -12.71 6.69 -4.54
C HIS A 76 -11.94 6.71 -3.21
N HIS A 77 -10.67 6.33 -3.23
CA HIS A 77 -9.79 6.45 -2.09
C HIS A 77 -9.04 7.79 -2.15
N ASN A 78 -9.14 8.59 -1.08
CA ASN A 78 -8.47 9.88 -0.99
C ASN A 78 -7.42 9.84 0.12
N VAL A 79 -6.15 9.88 -0.28
CA VAL A 79 -5.00 9.91 0.64
C VAL A 79 -4.57 11.35 0.82
N THR A 80 -4.37 11.77 2.06
CA THR A 80 -4.04 13.17 2.39
C THR A 80 -2.63 13.27 2.96
N THR A 81 -2.48 12.93 4.23
CA THR A 81 -1.20 12.96 4.93
C THR A 81 -0.53 11.61 4.78
N VAL A 82 0.68 11.59 4.24
CA VAL A 82 1.51 10.39 4.15
C VAL A 82 2.73 10.58 5.05
N ASN A 83 2.81 9.76 6.09
CA ASN A 83 3.91 9.79 7.04
C ASN A 83 4.72 8.50 6.92
N LEU A 84 5.93 8.60 6.35
CA LEU A 84 6.80 7.46 6.07
C LEU A 84 8.07 7.51 6.91
N LYS A 85 8.39 6.36 7.51
CA LYS A 85 9.62 6.14 8.27
C LYS A 85 10.40 4.98 7.70
N LEU A 86 11.65 5.26 7.34
CA LEU A 86 12.60 4.28 6.80
C LEU A 86 13.51 3.76 7.91
N ALA A 87 13.81 2.47 7.88
CA ALA A 87 14.67 1.76 8.82
C ALA A 87 15.46 0.67 8.07
N GLY A 88 16.56 1.07 7.43
CA GLY A 88 17.36 0.16 6.61
C GLY A 88 16.60 -0.28 5.37
N ASP A 89 16.43 -1.59 5.20
CA ASP A 89 15.68 -2.23 4.12
C ASP A 89 14.16 -2.32 4.40
N ARG A 90 13.68 -1.71 5.48
CA ARG A 90 12.27 -1.72 5.88
C ARG A 90 11.71 -0.31 5.98
N ALA A 91 10.40 -0.20 5.75
CA ALA A 91 9.66 1.04 5.93
C ALA A 91 8.30 0.77 6.58
N GLU A 92 7.79 1.77 7.28
CA GLU A 92 6.43 1.81 7.82
C GLU A 92 5.76 3.14 7.43
N GLY A 93 4.44 3.12 7.23
CA GLY A 93 3.68 4.28 6.75
C GLY A 93 2.31 4.40 7.41
N GLU A 94 1.93 5.63 7.76
CA GLU A 94 0.56 6.04 8.05
C GLU A 94 0.06 6.88 6.87
N VAL A 95 -1.12 6.52 6.32
CA VAL A 95 -1.66 7.04 5.05
C VAL A 95 -3.16 7.27 5.10
#